data_AF-A0A844FLX6-F1
#
_entry.id   AF-A0A844FLX6-F1
#
_cell.length_a   1.000
_cell.length_b   1.000
_cell.length_c   1.000
_cell.angle_alpha   90.00
_cell.angle_beta   90.00
_cell.angle_gamma   90.00
#
_symmetry.space_group_name_H-M   'P 1'
#
loop_
_entity.id
_entity.type
_entity.pdbx_description
1 polymer ?
#
loop_
_entity_poly.entity_id
_entity_poly.type
_entity_poly.pdbx_seq_one_letter_code
_entity_poly.pdbx_strand_id
1 'polypeptide(L)'
;MKYEAAIFDMDGTILNTSEDLTGALNYAMEETGHRHDYEVLHTKNFFGSGVVVAIRRALAYEAGTSFEDLVAFGTKNEKVPASVTEAEVNRVLDIFRPYYAAHCNLATGPFPGILDLLTHLRKAGVKVAVVSNKPDEAVQKLVSDLFPGYFDFALGQKDEIRRKPAPDMTLACVDALEVTADKCVYIGDSEIDIQTAANSKMDEIAVTWGFRSVDFLKKHGATVLVTTADELESAILGANSMKLVYEEGQNRAALYDEEKLVGQCLYEEKGDHWIIVKTVVDQEYGGKGYARQLVDCVINQARSKGKRVGATCSYAKHVLTKPGYEDIK
;
A
#
# COMPACT_ATOMS: atom_id res chain seq x y z
N MET A 1 19.12 6.66 8.36
CA MET A 1 17.70 6.77 7.97
C MET A 1 17.66 7.33 6.56
N LYS A 2 17.11 6.56 5.60
CA LYS A 2 17.15 6.90 4.18
C LYS A 2 16.23 8.10 3.86
N TYR A 3 15.00 8.06 4.37
CA TYR A 3 14.02 9.14 4.25
C TYR A 3 13.60 9.64 5.62
N GLU A 4 13.39 10.95 5.75
CA GLU A 4 12.86 11.61 6.96
C GLU A 4 11.34 11.70 6.94
N ALA A 5 10.72 11.61 5.75
CA ALA A 5 9.27 11.58 5.60
C ALA A 5 8.81 10.59 4.51
N ALA A 6 7.69 9.92 4.78
CA ALA A 6 6.98 9.05 3.85
C ALA A 6 5.60 9.65 3.55
N ILE A 7 5.36 9.99 2.29
CA ILE A 7 4.13 10.66 1.83
C ILE A 7 3.32 9.66 1.02
N PHE A 8 2.13 9.32 1.49
CA PHE A 8 1.28 8.28 0.90
C PHE A 8 0.14 8.90 0.09
N ASP A 9 -0.19 8.31 -1.07
CA ASP A 9 -1.56 8.40 -1.57
C ASP A 9 -2.52 7.63 -0.66
N MET A 10 -3.82 7.90 -0.80
CA MET A 10 -4.88 7.25 -0.05
C MET A 10 -5.47 6.03 -0.78
N ASP A 11 -6.13 6.31 -1.91
CA ASP A 11 -6.87 5.31 -2.69
C ASP A 11 -5.91 4.29 -3.29
N GLY A 12 -6.16 2.99 -3.07
CA GLY A 12 -5.33 1.92 -3.64
C GLY A 12 -3.94 1.79 -3.01
N THR A 13 -3.58 2.67 -2.07
CA THR A 13 -2.28 2.66 -1.38
C THR A 13 -2.42 2.29 0.08
N ILE A 14 -2.96 3.17 0.93
CA ILE A 14 -3.20 2.89 2.36
C ILE A 14 -4.62 2.39 2.63
N LEU A 15 -5.61 2.76 1.81
CA LEU A 15 -7.01 2.34 1.94
C LEU A 15 -7.51 1.61 0.69
N ASN A 16 -8.17 0.48 0.90
CA ASN A 16 -8.96 -0.17 -0.15
C ASN A 16 -10.33 0.50 -0.25
N THR A 17 -10.45 1.49 -1.12
CA THR A 17 -11.67 2.30 -1.30
C THR A 17 -12.52 1.89 -2.50
N SER A 18 -12.08 0.87 -3.23
CA SER A 18 -12.59 0.59 -4.57
C SER A 18 -14.05 0.14 -4.60
N GLU A 19 -14.52 -0.57 -3.57
CA GLU A 19 -15.93 -0.98 -3.46
C GLU A 19 -16.86 0.22 -3.20
N ASP A 20 -16.55 1.05 -2.21
CA ASP A 20 -17.37 2.24 -1.89
C ASP A 20 -17.37 3.26 -3.05
N LEU A 21 -16.23 3.44 -3.72
CA LEU A 21 -16.15 4.27 -4.93
C LEU A 21 -17.03 3.72 -6.07
N THR A 22 -17.07 2.40 -6.23
CA THR A 22 -17.90 1.74 -7.25
C THR A 22 -19.39 1.91 -6.92
N GLY A 23 -19.77 1.69 -5.66
CA GLY A 23 -21.14 1.90 -5.20
C GLY A 23 -21.61 3.35 -5.39
N ALA A 24 -20.77 4.31 -5.03
CA ALA A 24 -21.08 5.74 -5.20
C ALA A 24 -21.16 6.16 -6.67
N LEU A 25 -20.27 5.63 -7.53
CA LEU A 25 -20.32 5.88 -8.96
C LEU A 25 -21.61 5.35 -9.57
N ASN A 26 -21.93 4.08 -9.30
CA ASN A 26 -23.15 3.46 -9.84
C ASN A 26 -24.40 4.21 -9.38
N TYR A 27 -24.48 4.58 -8.09
CA TYR A 27 -25.59 5.38 -7.57
C TYR A 27 -25.74 6.71 -8.33
N ALA A 28 -24.66 7.47 -8.48
CA ALA A 28 -24.72 8.76 -9.16
C ALA A 28 -25.09 8.63 -10.65
N MET A 29 -24.59 7.59 -11.31
CA MET A 29 -24.91 7.30 -12.71
C MET A 29 -26.37 6.85 -12.87
N GLU A 30 -26.91 6.05 -11.96
CA GLU A 30 -28.33 5.64 -11.95
C GLU A 30 -29.26 6.86 -11.79
N GLU A 31 -29.01 7.70 -10.79
CA GLU A 31 -29.82 8.90 -10.51
C GLU A 31 -29.81 9.92 -11.66
N THR A 32 -28.78 9.86 -12.51
CA THR A 32 -28.67 10.70 -13.70
C THR A 32 -29.13 10.01 -14.98
N GLY A 33 -29.57 8.75 -14.92
CA GLY A 33 -30.13 8.02 -16.06
C GLY A 33 -29.10 7.41 -17.00
N HIS A 34 -27.88 7.18 -16.52
CA HIS A 34 -26.79 6.51 -17.24
C HIS A 34 -26.67 5.03 -16.86
N ARG A 35 -25.82 4.33 -17.59
CA ARG A 35 -25.29 3.01 -17.24
C ARG A 35 -24.71 3.03 -15.81
N HIS A 36 -25.10 2.06 -14.99
CA HIS A 36 -24.79 2.00 -13.55
C HIS A 36 -24.44 0.57 -13.07
N ASP A 37 -23.91 -0.26 -13.96
CA ASP A 37 -23.42 -1.62 -13.67
C ASP A 37 -21.88 -1.68 -13.69
N TYR A 38 -21.21 -0.60 -13.29
CA TYR A 38 -19.75 -0.59 -13.21
C TYR A 38 -19.27 -1.54 -12.12
N GLU A 39 -18.35 -2.42 -12.49
CA GLU A 39 -17.57 -3.24 -11.56
C GLU A 39 -16.35 -2.49 -11.01
N VAL A 40 -15.76 -3.01 -9.92
CA VAL A 40 -14.53 -2.49 -9.30
C VAL A 40 -13.40 -2.28 -10.33
N LEU A 41 -13.27 -3.15 -11.32
CA LEU A 41 -12.29 -3.00 -12.40
C LEU A 41 -12.44 -1.68 -13.16
N HIS A 42 -13.68 -1.26 -13.43
CA HIS A 42 -13.96 0.01 -14.11
C HIS A 42 -13.54 1.19 -13.24
N THR A 43 -13.97 1.19 -11.97
CA THR A 43 -13.62 2.21 -10.98
C THR A 43 -12.11 2.39 -10.84
N LYS A 44 -11.35 1.30 -10.75
CA LYS A 44 -9.87 1.33 -10.73
C LYS A 44 -9.26 2.01 -11.96
N ASN A 45 -9.94 1.99 -13.11
CA ASN A 45 -9.50 2.68 -14.32
C ASN A 45 -9.97 4.14 -14.41
N PHE A 46 -11.01 4.51 -13.66
CA PHE A 46 -11.56 5.87 -13.67
C PHE A 46 -10.86 6.79 -12.67
N PHE A 47 -10.61 6.31 -11.45
CA PHE A 47 -10.06 7.11 -10.35
C PHE A 47 -8.52 7.27 -10.41
N GLY A 48 -7.97 8.12 -9.54
CA GLY A 48 -6.55 8.51 -9.48
C GLY A 48 -6.27 9.94 -9.94
N SER A 49 -7.03 10.46 -10.91
CA SER A 49 -6.85 11.82 -11.46
C SER A 49 -7.88 12.85 -10.94
N GLY A 50 -8.50 12.56 -9.78
CA GLY A 50 -9.57 13.37 -9.18
C GLY A 50 -10.96 13.06 -9.73
N VAL A 51 -11.99 13.45 -8.97
CA VAL A 51 -13.38 13.03 -9.23
C VAL A 51 -13.94 13.53 -10.56
N VAL A 52 -13.58 14.74 -10.99
CA VAL A 52 -14.01 15.30 -12.29
C VAL A 52 -13.54 14.42 -13.45
N VAL A 53 -12.26 14.02 -13.42
CA VAL A 53 -11.68 13.15 -14.45
C VAL A 53 -12.30 11.76 -14.36
N ALA A 54 -12.56 11.24 -13.15
CA ALA A 54 -13.19 9.94 -12.97
C ALA A 54 -14.60 9.87 -13.58
N ILE A 55 -15.46 10.86 -13.30
CA ILE A 55 -16.80 10.94 -13.90
C ILE A 55 -16.73 11.11 -15.41
N ARG A 56 -15.82 11.97 -15.90
CA ARG A 56 -15.60 12.13 -17.35
C ARG A 56 -15.17 10.82 -18.00
N ARG A 57 -14.31 10.03 -17.36
CA ARG A 57 -13.87 8.71 -17.83
C ARG A 57 -15.03 7.71 -17.85
N ALA A 58 -15.88 7.70 -16.82
CA ALA A 58 -17.05 6.82 -16.76
C ALA A 58 -18.01 7.11 -17.93
N LEU A 59 -18.38 8.38 -18.14
CA LEU A 59 -19.25 8.80 -19.25
C LEU A 59 -18.62 8.50 -20.62
N ALA A 60 -17.30 8.69 -20.76
CA ALA A 60 -16.60 8.37 -22.01
C ALA A 60 -16.56 6.86 -22.28
N TYR A 61 -16.41 6.05 -21.23
CA TYR A 61 -16.45 4.60 -21.33
C TYR A 61 -17.85 4.09 -21.71
N GLU A 62 -18.90 4.64 -21.10
CA GLU A 62 -20.29 4.39 -21.52
C GLU A 62 -20.50 4.73 -23.00
N ALA A 63 -19.89 5.82 -23.49
CA ALA A 63 -19.91 6.21 -24.90
C ALA A 63 -18.99 5.36 -25.80
N GLY A 64 -18.32 4.33 -25.29
CA GLY A 64 -17.51 3.37 -26.06
C GLY A 64 -16.00 3.64 -26.10
N THR A 65 -15.48 4.53 -25.25
CA THR A 65 -14.04 4.79 -25.15
C THR A 65 -13.31 3.63 -24.47
N SER A 66 -12.18 3.18 -25.04
CA SER A 66 -11.40 2.08 -24.49
C SER A 66 -10.63 2.47 -23.21
N PHE A 67 -10.32 1.52 -22.33
CA PHE A 67 -9.49 1.80 -21.14
C PHE A 67 -8.12 2.42 -21.49
N GLU A 68 -7.53 2.03 -22.63
CA GLU A 68 -6.25 2.58 -23.07
C GLU A 68 -6.34 4.09 -23.37
N ASP A 69 -7.43 4.51 -24.01
CA ASP A 69 -7.65 5.92 -24.34
C ASP A 69 -8.01 6.76 -23.09
N LEU A 70 -8.66 6.16 -22.09
CA LEU A 70 -9.04 6.86 -20.84
C LEU A 70 -7.82 7.31 -20.03
N VAL A 71 -6.66 6.67 -20.19
CA VAL A 71 -5.42 7.05 -19.49
C VAL A 71 -5.04 8.51 -19.77
N ALA A 72 -5.28 8.99 -21.00
CA ALA A 72 -4.94 10.35 -21.39
C ALA A 72 -5.87 11.43 -20.79
N PHE A 73 -7.02 11.05 -20.22
CA PHE A 73 -8.00 12.01 -19.68
C PHE A 73 -7.42 12.78 -18.49
N GLY A 74 -7.66 14.09 -18.45
CA GLY A 74 -7.05 15.00 -17.48
C GLY A 74 -5.61 15.40 -17.80
N THR A 75 -5.12 15.08 -19.01
CA THR A 75 -3.84 15.55 -19.56
C THR A 75 -4.08 16.43 -20.79
N LYS A 76 -3.03 17.10 -21.29
CA LYS A 76 -3.09 17.88 -22.54
C LYS A 76 -3.43 17.05 -23.79
N ASN A 77 -3.35 15.73 -23.71
CA ASN A 77 -3.59 14.81 -24.83
C ASN A 77 -4.97 14.14 -24.73
N GLU A 78 -5.85 14.59 -23.83
CA GLU A 78 -7.17 13.98 -23.67
C GLU A 78 -8.01 14.10 -24.95
N LYS A 79 -8.73 13.02 -25.26
CA LYS A 79 -9.66 12.94 -26.40
C LYS A 79 -11.03 12.61 -25.85
N VAL A 80 -11.73 13.64 -25.42
CA VAL A 80 -13.07 13.51 -24.83
C VAL A 80 -14.09 13.40 -25.96
N PRO A 81 -14.94 12.35 -26.00
CA PRO A 81 -16.02 12.24 -26.98
C PRO A 81 -16.96 13.44 -26.88
N ALA A 82 -17.48 13.92 -28.01
CA ALA A 82 -18.38 15.08 -28.05
C ALA A 82 -19.68 14.87 -27.26
N SER A 83 -20.07 13.61 -27.00
CA SER A 83 -21.21 13.26 -26.15
C SER A 83 -20.97 13.53 -24.66
N VAL A 84 -19.72 13.62 -24.21
CA VAL A 84 -19.36 13.88 -22.82
C VAL A 84 -19.18 15.38 -22.63
N THR A 85 -20.23 16.03 -22.12
CA THR A 85 -20.24 17.48 -21.89
C THR A 85 -19.89 17.82 -20.44
N GLU A 86 -19.29 18.99 -20.20
CA GLU A 86 -19.01 19.44 -18.84
C GLU A 86 -20.29 19.67 -18.02
N ALA A 87 -21.38 20.06 -18.66
CA ALA A 87 -22.68 20.16 -17.99
C ALA A 87 -23.14 18.81 -17.44
N GLU A 88 -22.92 17.73 -18.20
CA GLU A 88 -23.30 16.39 -17.78
C GLU A 88 -22.35 15.83 -16.71
N VAL A 89 -21.04 16.07 -16.84
CA VAL A 89 -20.06 15.73 -15.80
C VAL A 89 -20.44 16.40 -14.46
N ASN A 90 -20.80 17.68 -14.49
CA ASN A 90 -21.23 18.39 -13.28
C ASN A 90 -22.54 17.83 -12.71
N ARG A 91 -23.51 17.48 -13.54
CA ARG A 91 -24.77 16.87 -13.09
C ARG A 91 -24.55 15.56 -12.33
N VAL A 92 -23.64 14.70 -12.81
CA VAL A 92 -23.26 13.46 -12.10
C VAL A 92 -22.47 13.76 -10.82
N LEU A 93 -21.55 14.74 -10.86
CA LEU A 93 -20.77 15.14 -9.68
C LEU A 93 -21.63 15.68 -8.53
N ASP A 94 -22.71 16.40 -8.85
CA ASP A 94 -23.65 16.95 -7.86
C ASP A 94 -24.36 15.84 -7.06
N ILE A 95 -24.50 14.64 -7.63
CA ILE A 95 -25.01 13.46 -6.93
C ILE A 95 -23.87 12.67 -6.26
N PHE A 96 -22.77 12.44 -7.00
CA PHE A 96 -21.65 11.62 -6.52
C PHE A 96 -21.01 12.17 -5.25
N ARG A 97 -20.71 13.47 -5.20
CA ARG A 97 -19.97 14.09 -4.09
C ARG A 97 -20.66 13.91 -2.73
N PRO A 98 -21.92 14.35 -2.54
CA PRO A 98 -22.59 14.18 -1.25
C PRO A 98 -22.84 12.71 -0.92
N TYR A 99 -23.15 11.87 -1.91
CA TYR A 99 -23.36 10.45 -1.67
C TYR A 99 -22.08 9.76 -1.20
N TYR A 100 -20.96 9.98 -1.89
CA TYR A 100 -19.67 9.40 -1.51
C TYR A 100 -19.23 9.91 -0.13
N ALA A 101 -19.35 11.21 0.16
CA ALA A 101 -18.99 11.75 1.47
C ALA A 101 -19.75 11.07 2.64
N ALA A 102 -21.02 10.71 2.42
CA ALA A 102 -21.83 10.00 3.40
C ALA A 102 -21.53 8.48 3.49
N HIS A 103 -20.98 7.88 2.43
CA HIS A 103 -20.84 6.42 2.29
C HIS A 103 -19.41 5.95 1.98
N CYS A 104 -18.38 6.79 2.16
CA CYS A 104 -16.99 6.46 1.83
C CYS A 104 -16.29 5.52 2.83
N ASN A 105 -17.01 5.02 3.84
CA ASN A 105 -16.46 4.19 4.91
C ASN A 105 -17.42 3.04 5.27
N LEU A 106 -17.94 2.33 4.25
CA LEU A 106 -18.79 1.15 4.44
C LEU A 106 -17.99 -0.14 4.26
N ALA A 107 -17.37 -0.31 3.09
CA ALA A 107 -16.43 -1.39 2.79
C ALA A 107 -14.97 -0.94 2.87
N THR A 108 -14.73 0.38 2.89
CA THR A 108 -13.37 0.94 2.96
C THR A 108 -12.65 0.55 4.25
N GLY A 109 -11.40 0.13 4.11
CA GLY A 109 -10.52 -0.14 5.24
C GLY A 109 -9.05 -0.14 4.84
N PRO A 110 -8.13 -0.11 5.82
CA PRO A 110 -6.70 -0.19 5.55
C PRO A 110 -6.34 -1.52 4.90
N PHE A 111 -5.40 -1.49 3.94
CA PHE A 111 -4.83 -2.73 3.41
C PHE A 111 -4.09 -3.50 4.53
N PRO A 112 -3.96 -4.84 4.42
CA PRO A 112 -3.22 -5.63 5.39
C PRO A 112 -1.81 -5.10 5.65
N GLY A 113 -1.45 -4.93 6.93
CA GLY A 113 -0.12 -4.47 7.37
C GLY A 113 0.09 -2.95 7.38
N ILE A 114 -0.83 -2.13 6.85
CA ILE A 114 -0.64 -0.67 6.80
C ILE A 114 -0.54 -0.03 8.19
N LEU A 115 -1.36 -0.45 9.16
CA LEU A 115 -1.29 0.11 10.52
C LEU A 115 0.02 -0.23 11.24
N ASP A 116 0.54 -1.44 11.04
CA ASP A 116 1.82 -1.88 11.59
C ASP A 116 2.98 -1.11 10.94
N LEU A 117 2.96 -0.98 9.61
CA LEU A 117 3.89 -0.13 8.85
C LEU A 117 3.94 1.30 9.41
N LEU A 118 2.79 1.98 9.51
CA LEU A 118 2.74 3.35 10.02
C LEU A 118 3.26 3.45 11.47
N THR A 119 2.96 2.45 12.31
CA THR A 119 3.49 2.37 13.67
C THR A 119 5.02 2.28 13.68
N HIS A 120 5.59 1.43 12.82
CA HIS A 120 7.04 1.22 12.75
C HIS A 120 7.77 2.43 12.17
N LEU A 121 7.24 3.05 11.11
CA LEU A 121 7.79 4.27 10.54
C LEU A 121 7.87 5.40 11.58
N ARG A 122 6.79 5.63 12.32
CA ARG A 122 6.76 6.64 13.40
C ARG A 122 7.75 6.32 14.51
N LYS A 123 7.85 5.04 14.94
CA LYS A 123 8.85 4.60 15.93
C LYS A 123 10.29 4.80 15.46
N ALA A 124 10.53 4.68 14.16
CA ALA A 124 11.84 4.94 13.54
C ALA A 124 12.13 6.44 13.35
N GLY A 125 11.18 7.32 13.68
CA GLY A 125 11.31 8.77 13.54
C GLY A 125 11.00 9.32 12.14
N VAL A 126 10.40 8.50 11.27
CA VAL A 126 9.93 8.94 9.95
C VAL A 126 8.58 9.66 10.12
N LYS A 127 8.48 10.89 9.62
CA LYS A 127 7.21 11.62 9.54
C LYS A 127 6.33 10.96 8.48
N VAL A 128 5.05 10.78 8.76
CA VAL A 128 4.12 10.15 7.82
C VAL A 128 3.00 11.11 7.46
N ALA A 129 2.69 11.20 6.17
CA ALA A 129 1.67 12.11 5.66
C ALA A 129 0.83 11.49 4.55
N VAL A 130 -0.35 12.07 4.31
CA VAL A 130 -1.23 11.73 3.18
C VAL A 130 -1.37 12.90 2.23
N VAL A 131 -1.18 12.65 0.94
CA VAL A 131 -1.48 13.58 -0.15
C VAL A 131 -2.28 12.85 -1.22
N SER A 132 -3.53 13.25 -1.45
CA SER A 132 -4.43 12.50 -2.34
C SER A 132 -5.28 13.39 -3.25
N ASN A 133 -5.59 12.91 -4.46
CA ASN A 133 -6.56 13.56 -5.35
C ASN A 133 -8.02 13.40 -4.90
N LYS A 134 -8.27 12.64 -3.83
CA LYS A 134 -9.56 12.57 -3.15
C LYS A 134 -9.94 13.96 -2.58
N PRO A 135 -11.22 14.38 -2.63
CA PRO A 135 -11.65 15.63 -1.99
C PRO A 135 -11.20 15.72 -0.52
N ASP A 136 -10.72 16.89 -0.08
CA ASP A 136 -10.12 17.06 1.25
C ASP A 136 -11.04 16.63 2.39
N GLU A 137 -12.33 16.98 2.35
CA GLU A 137 -13.30 16.59 3.39
C GLU A 137 -13.35 15.08 3.62
N ALA A 138 -13.28 14.29 2.54
CA ALA A 138 -13.26 12.83 2.62
C ALA A 138 -11.90 12.31 3.12
N VAL A 139 -10.79 12.95 2.76
CA VAL A 139 -9.46 12.63 3.31
C VAL A 139 -9.44 12.85 4.82
N GLN A 140 -9.87 14.03 5.29
CA GLN A 140 -9.89 14.37 6.71
C GLN A 140 -10.77 13.42 7.51
N LYS A 141 -11.97 13.10 6.98
CA LYS A 141 -12.89 12.14 7.60
C LYS A 141 -12.26 10.75 7.73
N LEU A 142 -11.70 10.21 6.64
CA LEU A 142 -11.11 8.86 6.65
C LEU A 142 -9.86 8.78 7.52
N VAL A 143 -9.02 9.83 7.54
CA VAL A 143 -7.87 9.90 8.45
C VAL A 143 -8.32 9.91 9.90
N SER A 144 -9.34 10.71 10.25
CA SER A 144 -9.89 10.76 11.60
C SER A 144 -10.48 9.42 12.05
N ASP A 145 -11.23 8.76 11.18
CA ASP A 145 -11.96 7.53 11.53
C ASP A 145 -11.05 6.29 11.56
N LEU A 146 -10.11 6.18 10.62
CA LEU A 146 -9.33 4.94 10.39
C LEU A 146 -7.86 5.05 10.82
N PHE A 147 -7.32 6.26 10.95
CA PHE A 147 -5.92 6.50 11.29
C PHE A 147 -5.74 7.56 12.41
N PRO A 148 -6.53 7.51 13.51
CA PRO A 148 -6.48 8.55 14.53
C PRO A 148 -5.08 8.67 15.14
N GLY A 149 -4.46 9.83 14.98
CA GLY A 149 -3.13 10.15 15.54
C GLY A 149 -1.93 9.56 14.79
N TYR A 150 -2.12 8.96 13.62
CA TYR A 150 -1.01 8.42 12.83
C TYR A 150 -0.34 9.44 11.92
N PHE A 151 -1.08 10.34 11.27
CA PHE A 151 -0.51 11.23 10.26
C PHE A 151 -0.11 12.58 10.86
N ASP A 152 1.11 13.02 10.53
CA ASP A 152 1.63 14.34 10.90
C ASP A 152 1.04 15.43 9.98
N PHE A 153 0.62 15.06 8.77
CA PHE A 153 -0.06 15.92 7.81
C PHE A 153 -1.00 15.10 6.91
N ALA A 154 -2.16 15.66 6.55
CA ALA A 154 -3.06 15.06 5.58
C ALA A 154 -3.72 16.15 4.74
N LEU A 155 -3.67 16.00 3.40
CA LEU A 155 -4.25 16.94 2.46
C LEU A 155 -4.88 16.21 1.27
N GLY A 156 -6.17 16.45 1.05
CA GLY A 156 -6.86 16.11 -0.18
C GLY A 156 -6.98 17.30 -1.14
N GLN A 157 -7.63 17.06 -2.28
CA GLN A 157 -7.83 18.07 -3.31
C GLN A 157 -8.76 19.19 -2.81
N LYS A 158 -8.35 20.42 -3.11
CA LYS A 158 -9.10 21.68 -2.93
C LYS A 158 -9.07 22.46 -4.24
N ASP A 159 -10.04 23.31 -4.50
CA ASP A 159 -10.16 23.99 -5.79
C ASP A 159 -9.06 25.03 -6.01
N GLU A 160 -8.53 25.61 -4.92
CA GLU A 160 -7.46 26.62 -4.96
C GLU A 160 -6.07 26.03 -5.17
N ILE A 161 -5.91 24.70 -5.11
CA ILE A 161 -4.62 24.01 -5.19
C ILE A 161 -4.65 23.05 -6.37
N ARG A 162 -3.65 23.13 -7.25
CA ARG A 162 -3.56 22.21 -8.39
C ARG A 162 -3.38 20.78 -7.87
N ARG A 163 -4.25 19.89 -8.34
CA ARG A 163 -4.25 18.45 -8.02
C ARG A 163 -2.99 17.74 -8.52
N LYS A 164 -2.70 16.55 -7.98
CA LYS A 164 -1.68 15.64 -8.51
C LYS A 164 -1.95 15.36 -10.00
N PRO A 165 -0.91 15.35 -10.87
CA PRO A 165 0.51 15.27 -10.52
C PRO A 165 1.23 16.62 -10.37
N ALA A 166 0.51 17.75 -10.28
CA ALA A 166 1.15 19.00 -9.95
C ALA A 166 1.79 18.91 -8.54
N PRO A 167 2.94 19.56 -8.31
CA PRO A 167 3.68 19.39 -7.06
C PRO A 167 3.07 20.16 -5.87
N ASP A 168 2.08 21.03 -6.11
CA ASP A 168 1.58 22.02 -5.16
C ASP A 168 1.17 21.41 -3.80
N MET A 169 0.37 20.34 -3.82
CA MET A 169 -0.08 19.67 -2.60
C MET A 169 1.07 18.96 -1.87
N THR A 170 1.95 18.32 -2.63
CA THR A 170 3.10 17.59 -2.09
C THR A 170 4.13 18.55 -1.48
N LEU A 171 4.40 19.68 -2.12
CA LEU A 171 5.30 20.70 -1.59
C LEU A 171 4.72 21.38 -0.35
N ALA A 172 3.41 21.63 -0.30
CA ALA A 172 2.74 22.09 0.92
C ALA A 172 2.90 21.08 2.08
N CYS A 173 2.82 19.78 1.78
CA CYS A 173 3.11 18.73 2.75
C CYS A 173 4.58 18.77 3.22
N VAL A 174 5.54 18.87 2.29
CA VAL A 174 6.98 18.95 2.61
C VAL A 174 7.28 20.13 3.52
N ASP A 175 6.73 21.31 3.22
CA ASP A 175 6.87 22.51 4.04
C ASP A 175 6.27 22.34 5.43
N ALA A 176 5.05 21.79 5.53
CA ALA A 176 4.37 21.54 6.80
C ALA A 176 5.10 20.49 7.67
N LEU A 177 5.76 19.52 7.04
CA LEU A 177 6.58 18.53 7.71
C LEU A 177 7.98 19.07 8.04
N GLU A 178 8.36 20.28 7.66
CA GLU A 178 9.67 20.87 7.93
C GLU A 178 10.85 19.96 7.48
N VAL A 179 10.72 19.34 6.30
CA VAL A 179 11.75 18.48 5.67
C VAL A 179 12.09 19.00 4.26
N THR A 180 13.09 18.41 3.61
CA THR A 180 13.40 18.69 2.20
C THR A 180 12.94 17.56 1.29
N ALA A 181 12.58 17.89 0.04
CA ALA A 181 12.05 16.90 -0.91
C ALA A 181 13.01 15.72 -1.18
N ASP A 182 14.33 15.93 -1.15
CA ASP A 182 15.33 14.87 -1.30
C ASP A 182 15.42 13.91 -0.09
N LYS A 183 14.76 14.27 1.02
CA LYS A 183 14.57 13.42 2.21
C LYS A 183 13.18 12.81 2.30
N CYS A 184 12.35 13.03 1.29
CA CYS A 184 11.02 12.44 1.19
C CYS A 184 11.02 11.26 0.22
N VAL A 185 10.08 10.35 0.45
CA VAL A 185 9.65 9.37 -0.54
C VAL A 185 8.15 9.46 -0.72
N TYR A 186 7.69 9.39 -1.97
CA TYR A 186 6.27 9.30 -2.30
C TYR A 186 5.88 7.83 -2.52
N ILE A 187 4.74 7.42 -1.97
CA ILE A 187 4.22 6.07 -2.08
C ILE A 187 2.85 6.14 -2.77
N GLY A 188 2.67 5.37 -3.84
CA GLY A 188 1.41 5.35 -4.57
C GLY A 188 1.24 4.11 -5.44
N ASP A 189 0.11 4.03 -6.15
CA ASP A 189 -0.31 2.86 -6.91
C ASP A 189 -0.64 3.18 -8.37
N SER A 190 -0.33 4.40 -8.83
CA SER A 190 -0.71 4.89 -10.16
C SER A 190 0.39 5.68 -10.87
N GLU A 191 0.20 5.89 -12.17
CA GLU A 191 1.01 6.79 -12.98
C GLU A 191 1.01 8.23 -12.48
N ILE A 192 -0.04 8.63 -11.76
CA ILE A 192 -0.15 9.96 -11.17
C ILE A 192 0.84 10.12 -10.02
N ASP A 193 1.07 9.06 -9.23
CA ASP A 193 2.01 9.08 -8.10
C ASP A 193 3.46 9.16 -8.58
N ILE A 194 3.80 8.34 -9.58
CA ILE A 194 5.10 8.39 -10.26
C ILE A 194 5.40 9.80 -10.76
N GLN A 195 4.43 10.43 -11.43
CA GLN A 195 4.57 11.80 -11.93
C GLN A 195 4.62 12.83 -10.80
N THR A 196 3.85 12.63 -9.72
CA THR A 196 3.83 13.51 -8.54
C THR A 196 5.20 13.56 -7.87
N ALA A 197 5.80 12.38 -7.64
CA ALA A 197 7.13 12.25 -7.06
C ALA A 197 8.18 12.94 -7.92
N ALA A 198 8.18 12.66 -9.23
CA ALA A 198 9.10 13.27 -10.19
C ALA A 198 8.96 14.81 -10.23
N ASN A 199 7.73 15.32 -10.32
CA ASN A 199 7.46 16.77 -10.35
C ASN A 199 7.83 17.46 -9.02
N SER A 200 7.84 16.72 -7.93
CA SER A 200 8.21 17.20 -6.59
C SER A 200 9.68 16.93 -6.23
N LYS A 201 10.46 16.32 -7.15
CA LYS A 201 11.88 15.99 -6.97
C LYS A 201 12.17 15.07 -5.78
N MET A 202 11.34 14.04 -5.59
CA MET A 202 11.51 13.02 -4.56
C MET A 202 11.50 11.62 -5.14
N ASP A 203 12.03 10.65 -4.40
CA ASP A 203 11.98 9.24 -4.76
C ASP A 203 10.53 8.74 -4.74
N GLU A 204 10.26 7.66 -5.48
CA GLU A 204 8.96 6.99 -5.54
C GLU A 204 9.07 5.50 -5.25
N ILE A 205 8.07 4.97 -4.55
CA ILE A 205 7.86 3.53 -4.37
C ILE A 205 6.43 3.21 -4.80
N ALA A 206 6.31 2.38 -5.84
CA ALA A 206 5.03 1.93 -6.36
C ALA A 206 4.54 0.68 -5.63
N VAL A 207 3.29 0.67 -5.20
CA VAL A 207 2.65 -0.50 -4.58
C VAL A 207 1.82 -1.28 -5.61
N THR A 208 1.83 -2.61 -5.54
CA THR A 208 1.19 -3.45 -6.58
C THR A 208 -0.18 -3.99 -6.21
N TRP A 209 -0.73 -3.61 -5.06
CA TRP A 209 -2.06 -4.05 -4.59
C TRP A 209 -3.20 -3.08 -4.95
N GLY A 210 -2.88 -1.92 -5.52
CA GLY A 210 -3.82 -0.87 -5.82
C GLY A 210 -4.58 -1.00 -7.14
N PHE A 211 -4.66 0.10 -7.87
CA PHE A 211 -5.56 0.30 -9.00
C PHE A 211 -4.90 0.00 -10.34
N ARG A 212 -3.58 0.19 -10.47
CA ARG A 212 -2.84 -0.13 -11.69
C ARG A 212 -2.12 -1.47 -11.60
N SER A 213 -1.99 -2.14 -12.74
CA SER A 213 -1.22 -3.39 -12.84
C SER A 213 0.29 -3.13 -12.80
N VAL A 214 1.06 -4.13 -12.43
CA VAL A 214 2.54 -4.10 -12.44
C VAL A 214 3.10 -3.67 -13.79
N ASP A 215 2.60 -4.27 -14.89
CA ASP A 215 3.07 -3.95 -16.24
C ASP A 215 2.74 -2.50 -16.62
N PHE A 216 1.58 -2.00 -16.19
CA PHE A 216 1.20 -0.62 -16.40
C PHE A 216 2.13 0.33 -15.65
N LEU A 217 2.40 0.08 -14.37
CA LEU A 217 3.31 0.90 -13.55
C LEU A 217 4.73 0.94 -14.13
N LYS A 218 5.26 -0.21 -14.53
CA LYS A 218 6.57 -0.29 -15.20
C LYS A 218 6.60 0.49 -16.51
N LYS A 219 5.56 0.39 -17.34
CA LYS A 219 5.43 1.15 -18.60
C LYS A 219 5.44 2.67 -18.36
N HIS A 220 4.98 3.11 -17.19
CA HIS A 220 4.91 4.53 -16.80
C HIS A 220 6.09 5.00 -15.93
N GLY A 221 7.12 4.16 -15.72
CA GLY A 221 8.39 4.58 -15.13
C GLY A 221 8.61 4.19 -13.66
N ALA A 222 7.76 3.34 -13.06
CA ALA A 222 8.02 2.82 -11.72
C ALA A 222 9.31 1.99 -11.71
N THR A 223 10.22 2.28 -10.78
CA THR A 223 11.52 1.59 -10.65
C THR A 223 11.61 0.72 -9.40
N VAL A 224 10.95 1.11 -8.31
CA VAL A 224 10.82 0.31 -7.09
C VAL A 224 9.36 -0.11 -6.95
N LEU A 225 9.11 -1.42 -6.99
CA LEU A 225 7.78 -1.98 -6.84
C LEU A 225 7.75 -2.94 -5.65
N VAL A 226 6.75 -2.79 -4.78
CA VAL A 226 6.56 -3.62 -3.58
C VAL A 226 5.17 -4.22 -3.55
N THR A 227 5.08 -5.46 -3.05
CA THR A 227 3.87 -6.28 -3.07
C THR A 227 3.24 -6.46 -1.69
N THR A 228 3.97 -6.12 -0.62
CA THR A 228 3.50 -6.21 0.77
C THR A 228 3.89 -4.96 1.57
N ALA A 229 3.19 -4.73 2.68
CA ALA A 229 3.54 -3.65 3.62
C ALA A 229 4.95 -3.84 4.22
N ASP A 230 5.40 -5.07 4.42
CA ASP A 230 6.75 -5.38 4.95
C ASP A 230 7.86 -5.02 3.94
N GLU A 231 7.63 -5.31 2.65
CA GLU A 231 8.53 -4.87 1.57
C GLU A 231 8.57 -3.35 1.48
N LEU A 232 7.42 -2.69 1.65
CA LEU A 232 7.32 -1.23 1.68
C LEU A 232 8.08 -0.63 2.87
N GLU A 233 7.93 -1.20 4.08
CA GLU A 233 8.68 -0.78 5.27
C GLU A 233 10.19 -0.84 5.02
N SER A 234 10.64 -1.98 4.48
CA SER A 234 12.05 -2.23 4.15
C SER A 234 12.58 -1.19 3.15
N ALA A 235 11.80 -0.90 2.11
CA ALA A 235 12.15 0.08 1.08
C ALA A 235 12.22 1.52 1.63
N ILE A 236 11.31 1.91 2.54
CA ILE A 236 11.28 3.25 3.14
C ILE A 236 12.42 3.45 4.14
N LEU A 237 12.57 2.54 5.11
CA LEU A 237 13.55 2.77 6.18
C LEU A 237 15.00 2.73 5.66
N GLY A 238 15.20 2.17 4.47
CA GLY A 238 16.53 1.76 4.01
C GLY A 238 17.19 0.82 5.01
N ALA A 239 16.38 0.21 5.88
CA ALA A 239 16.81 -0.79 6.81
C ALA A 239 17.04 -2.04 5.97
N ASN A 240 18.30 -2.21 5.57
CA ASN A 240 19.04 -3.47 5.70
C ASN A 240 18.09 -4.67 5.64
N SER A 241 17.87 -5.15 4.41
CA SER A 241 16.94 -6.20 4.04
C SER A 241 17.11 -7.40 4.97
N MET A 242 16.40 -7.39 6.09
CA MET A 242 16.38 -8.50 7.03
C MET A 242 15.69 -9.65 6.33
N LYS A 243 16.49 -10.46 5.64
CA LYS A 243 15.99 -11.48 4.73
C LYS A 243 15.92 -12.79 5.50
N LEU A 244 14.71 -13.17 5.87
CA LEU A 244 14.43 -14.49 6.41
C LEU A 244 14.34 -15.49 5.25
N VAL A 245 15.26 -16.43 5.19
CA VAL A 245 15.36 -17.45 4.15
C VAL A 245 15.26 -18.84 4.78
N TYR A 246 14.42 -19.70 4.22
CA TYR A 246 14.48 -21.13 4.51
C TYR A 246 15.46 -21.81 3.55
N GLU A 247 16.48 -22.44 4.10
CA GLU A 247 17.55 -23.09 3.35
C GLU A 247 17.46 -24.61 3.53
N GLU A 248 16.66 -25.25 2.69
CA GLU A 248 16.37 -26.69 2.76
C GLU A 248 17.64 -27.55 2.76
N GLY A 249 18.61 -27.24 1.89
CA GLY A 249 19.87 -27.98 1.80
C GLY A 249 20.77 -27.89 3.05
N GLN A 250 20.48 -26.96 3.96
CA GLN A 250 21.21 -26.76 5.21
C GLN A 250 20.37 -27.05 6.46
N ASN A 251 19.12 -27.51 6.30
CA ASN A 251 18.17 -27.74 7.38
C ASN A 251 18.07 -26.57 8.36
N ARG A 252 17.92 -25.35 7.82
CA ARG A 252 17.81 -24.14 8.65
C ARG A 252 16.87 -23.08 8.07
N ALA A 253 16.34 -22.26 8.97
CA ALA A 253 15.96 -20.90 8.65
C ALA A 253 17.14 -19.97 8.97
N ALA A 254 17.41 -19.00 8.11
CA ALA A 254 18.51 -18.05 8.21
C ALA A 254 17.97 -16.63 8.09
N LEU A 255 18.46 -15.72 8.92
CA LEU A 255 18.17 -14.30 8.87
C LEU A 255 19.43 -13.59 8.42
N TYR A 256 19.35 -12.90 7.29
CA TYR A 256 20.45 -12.12 6.76
C TYR A 256 20.17 -10.64 6.95
N ASP A 257 21.20 -9.90 7.34
CA ASP A 257 21.28 -8.47 7.11
C ASP A 257 22.11 -8.27 5.84
N GLU A 258 21.47 -7.87 4.75
CA GLU A 258 22.05 -7.88 3.40
C GLU A 258 22.60 -9.29 3.04
N GLU A 259 23.93 -9.45 2.95
CA GLU A 259 24.60 -10.74 2.72
C GLU A 259 25.13 -11.38 4.01
N LYS A 260 25.09 -10.66 5.14
CA LYS A 260 25.63 -11.13 6.42
C LYS A 260 24.59 -11.96 7.16
N LEU A 261 24.93 -13.20 7.50
CA LEU A 261 24.10 -14.03 8.38
C LEU A 261 24.10 -13.46 9.81
N VAL A 262 22.96 -12.97 10.29
CA VAL A 262 22.77 -12.38 11.63
C VAL A 262 21.90 -13.23 12.56
N GLY A 263 21.27 -14.28 12.04
CA GLY A 263 20.53 -15.24 12.87
C GLY A 263 20.25 -16.54 12.12
N GLN A 264 20.04 -17.63 12.86
CA GLN A 264 19.64 -18.91 12.27
C GLN A 264 18.92 -19.82 13.27
N CYS A 265 18.03 -20.65 12.75
CA CYS A 265 17.41 -21.77 13.45
C CYS A 265 17.69 -23.06 12.68
N LEU A 266 18.47 -23.96 13.30
CA LEU A 266 18.89 -25.25 12.75
C LEU A 266 18.02 -26.37 13.30
N TYR A 267 17.69 -27.34 12.45
CA TYR A 267 17.02 -28.57 12.86
C TYR A 267 17.72 -29.82 12.31
N GLU A 268 17.48 -30.95 12.96
CA GLU A 268 17.85 -32.28 12.47
C GLU A 268 16.60 -33.06 12.08
N GLU A 269 16.63 -33.72 10.93
CA GLU A 269 15.56 -34.62 10.51
C GLU A 269 15.82 -36.04 11.05
N LYS A 270 14.82 -36.61 11.75
CA LYS A 270 14.83 -37.95 12.33
C LYS A 270 13.51 -38.64 11.99
N GLY A 271 13.47 -39.28 10.82
CA GLY A 271 12.27 -39.96 10.33
C GLY A 271 11.13 -38.96 10.06
N ASP A 272 10.05 -39.06 10.81
CA ASP A 272 8.88 -38.18 10.75
C ASP A 272 9.00 -36.92 11.61
N HIS A 273 10.09 -36.78 12.38
CA HIS A 273 10.32 -35.64 13.27
C HIS A 273 11.44 -34.73 12.77
N TRP A 274 11.22 -33.42 12.88
CA TRP A 274 12.27 -32.40 12.84
C TRP A 274 12.56 -31.93 14.27
N ILE A 275 13.82 -31.95 14.67
CA ILE A 275 14.24 -31.55 16.01
C ILE A 275 15.05 -30.26 15.91
N ILE A 276 14.49 -29.15 16.39
CA ILE A 276 15.22 -27.87 16.44
C ILE A 276 16.35 -27.96 17.45
N VAL A 277 17.59 -27.93 16.96
CA VAL A 277 18.80 -28.13 17.77
C VAL A 277 19.45 -26.83 18.22
N LYS A 278 19.27 -25.74 17.46
CA LYS A 278 19.89 -24.46 17.77
C LYS A 278 19.09 -23.30 17.21
N THR A 279 18.89 -22.27 18.02
CA THR A 279 18.37 -20.97 17.59
C THR A 279 19.31 -19.91 18.12
N VAL A 280 19.86 -19.09 17.23
CA VAL A 280 20.79 -18.03 17.58
C VAL A 280 20.49 -16.79 16.76
N VAL A 281 20.61 -15.64 17.40
CA VAL A 281 20.55 -14.32 16.77
C VAL A 281 21.70 -13.52 17.36
N ASP A 282 22.44 -12.83 16.51
CA ASP A 282 23.53 -11.96 16.91
C ASP A 282 23.07 -10.96 17.98
N GLN A 283 23.92 -10.68 18.96
CA GLN A 283 23.53 -9.94 20.17
C GLN A 283 22.93 -8.55 19.86
N GLU A 284 23.44 -7.88 18.83
CA GLU A 284 22.95 -6.58 18.32
C GLU A 284 21.50 -6.64 17.78
N TYR A 285 21.04 -7.83 17.40
CA TYR A 285 19.71 -8.11 16.87
C TYR A 285 18.81 -8.79 17.89
N GLY A 286 19.30 -9.00 19.12
CA GLY A 286 18.55 -9.57 20.24
C GLY A 286 17.35 -8.71 20.64
N GLY A 287 16.30 -9.35 21.15
CA GLY A 287 15.10 -8.67 21.66
C GLY A 287 14.11 -8.16 20.61
N LYS A 288 14.44 -8.28 19.31
CA LYS A 288 13.62 -7.79 18.19
C LYS A 288 12.63 -8.83 17.61
N GLY A 289 12.44 -9.96 18.28
CA GLY A 289 11.52 -11.02 17.82
C GLY A 289 12.07 -11.97 16.74
N TYR A 290 13.24 -11.69 16.15
CA TYR A 290 13.85 -12.52 15.09
C TYR A 290 14.04 -14.00 15.44
N ALA A 291 14.39 -14.30 16.69
CA ALA A 291 14.51 -15.69 17.13
C ALA A 291 13.19 -16.46 17.01
N ARG A 292 12.05 -15.78 17.23
CA ARG A 292 10.72 -16.37 17.06
C ARG A 292 10.42 -16.59 15.58
N GLN A 293 10.67 -15.59 14.73
CA GLN A 293 10.45 -15.70 13.29
C GLN A 293 11.24 -16.86 12.66
N LEU A 294 12.50 -17.05 13.08
CA LEU A 294 13.34 -18.16 12.63
C LEU A 294 12.76 -19.53 13.02
N VAL A 295 12.27 -19.67 14.25
CA VAL A 295 11.63 -20.91 14.73
C VAL A 295 10.32 -21.17 13.98
N ASP A 296 9.49 -20.14 13.82
CA ASP A 296 8.21 -20.24 13.13
C ASP A 296 8.38 -20.59 11.65
N CYS A 297 9.43 -20.07 11.00
CA CYS A 297 9.81 -20.44 9.64
C CYS A 297 10.05 -21.95 9.52
N VAL A 298 10.87 -22.54 10.42
CA VAL A 298 11.12 -23.99 10.43
C VAL A 298 9.85 -24.78 10.71
N ILE A 299 9.04 -24.35 11.67
CA ILE A 299 7.77 -25.02 12.03
C ILE A 299 6.79 -25.02 10.86
N ASN A 300 6.64 -23.89 10.16
CA ASN A 300 5.74 -23.79 9.02
C ASN A 300 6.19 -24.69 7.87
N GLN A 301 7.49 -24.82 7.63
CA GLN A 301 8.04 -25.72 6.62
C GLN A 301 7.86 -27.20 7.01
N ALA A 302 8.01 -27.54 8.29
CA ALA A 302 7.68 -28.87 8.80
C ALA A 302 6.19 -29.18 8.58
N ARG A 303 5.31 -28.21 8.89
CA ARG A 303 3.86 -28.33 8.72
C ARG A 303 3.47 -28.59 7.28
N SER A 304 4.04 -27.85 6.32
CA SER A 304 3.79 -28.08 4.89
C SER A 304 4.27 -29.45 4.39
N LYS A 305 5.21 -30.07 5.11
CA LYS A 305 5.76 -31.40 4.80
C LYS A 305 5.14 -32.53 5.63
N GLY A 306 4.13 -32.22 6.46
CA GLY A 306 3.50 -33.21 7.34
C GLY A 306 4.44 -33.80 8.39
N LYS A 307 5.48 -33.06 8.79
CA LYS A 307 6.47 -33.48 9.79
C LYS A 307 6.06 -32.99 11.17
N ARG A 308 6.40 -33.76 12.21
CA ARG A 308 6.27 -33.35 13.61
C ARG A 308 7.51 -32.56 14.03
N VAL A 309 7.38 -31.66 14.99
CA VAL A 309 8.47 -30.79 15.46
C VAL A 309 8.71 -30.95 16.95
N GLY A 310 9.94 -31.29 17.30
CA GLY A 310 10.49 -31.21 18.65
C GLY A 310 11.62 -30.19 18.74
N ALA A 311 12.15 -29.98 19.95
CA ALA A 311 13.29 -29.08 20.16
C ALA A 311 14.20 -29.59 21.29
N THR A 312 15.51 -29.44 21.10
CA THR A 312 16.52 -29.57 22.18
C THR A 312 17.00 -28.22 22.68
N CYS A 313 16.99 -27.18 21.84
CA CYS A 313 17.39 -25.82 22.24
C CYS A 313 16.34 -25.19 23.18
N SER A 314 16.81 -24.42 24.17
CA SER A 314 15.95 -23.86 25.23
C SER A 314 14.90 -22.88 24.69
N TYR A 315 15.27 -22.04 23.72
CA TYR A 315 14.37 -21.06 23.12
C TYR A 315 13.21 -21.74 22.37
N ALA A 316 13.50 -22.65 21.45
CA ALA A 316 12.45 -23.35 20.69
C ALA A 316 11.58 -24.25 21.59
N LYS A 317 12.16 -24.86 22.64
CA LYS A 317 11.36 -25.53 23.68
C LYS A 317 10.32 -24.60 24.29
N HIS A 318 10.72 -23.37 24.64
CA HIS A 318 9.80 -22.37 25.18
C HIS A 318 8.76 -21.90 24.16
N VAL A 319 9.12 -21.80 22.87
CA VAL A 319 8.16 -21.46 21.81
C VAL A 319 7.10 -22.54 21.68
N LEU A 320 7.50 -23.82 21.65
CA LEU A 320 6.58 -24.94 21.51
C LEU A 320 5.64 -25.12 22.71
N THR A 321 5.89 -24.52 23.88
CA THR A 321 4.91 -24.54 25.00
C THR A 321 3.81 -23.50 24.87
N LYS A 322 3.91 -22.57 23.91
CA LYS A 322 2.86 -21.57 23.66
C LYS A 322 1.68 -22.19 22.90
N PRO A 323 0.47 -21.58 23.00
CA PRO A 323 -0.66 -21.97 22.17
C PRO A 323 -0.36 -21.81 20.67
N GLY A 324 -0.95 -22.68 19.84
CA GLY A 324 -0.84 -22.63 18.37
C GLY A 324 0.21 -23.57 17.77
N TYR A 325 0.77 -24.47 18.58
CA TYR A 325 1.76 -25.48 18.16
C TYR A 325 1.35 -26.90 18.56
N GLU A 326 0.10 -27.10 18.99
CA GLU A 326 -0.40 -28.41 19.41
C GLU A 326 -0.50 -29.39 18.24
N ASP A 327 -0.78 -28.87 17.05
CA ASP A 327 -0.97 -29.62 15.80
C ASP A 327 0.33 -30.24 15.27
N ILE A 328 1.47 -29.65 15.61
CA ILE A 328 2.77 -30.01 15.03
C ILE A 328 3.65 -30.85 15.98
N LYS A 329 3.23 -31.07 17.23
CA LYS A 329 4.01 -31.82 18.23
C LYS A 329 4.00 -33.31 18.00
#